data_AF-A0A1Y2EVT4-F1
#
_entry.id   AF-A0A1Y2EVT4-F1
#
_cell.length_a   1.000
_cell.length_b   1.000
_cell.length_c   1.000
_cell.angle_alpha   90.00
_cell.angle_beta   90.00
_cell.angle_gamma   90.00
#
_symmetry.space_group_name_H-M   'P 1'
#
loop_
_entity.id
_entity.type
_entity.pdbx_description
1 polymer ?
#
loop_
_entity_poly.entity_id
_entity_poly.type
_entity_poly.pdbx_seq_one_letter_code
_entity_poly.pdbx_strand_id
1 'polypeptide(L)'
;MSATTTPAASRGILQDVVSSIFEPGTNSGLVKAMSYSFYALFVTLVGMIFLTGGNIHVCALFGLSVGLFLSIKWFLVQIAEVEEQRKREKAAEDAKEAAAGKGKTE
;
A
#
# COMPACT_ATOMS: atom_id res chain seq x y z
N MET A 1 -31.73 12.82 -34.60
CA MET A 1 -31.76 12.73 -33.12
C MET A 1 -31.11 11.42 -32.71
N SER A 2 -29.78 11.39 -32.59
CA SER A 2 -29.04 10.21 -32.16
C SER A 2 -27.75 10.67 -31.47
N ALA A 3 -27.64 10.45 -30.16
CA ALA A 3 -26.39 10.17 -29.45
C ALA A 3 -26.65 10.16 -27.93
N THR A 4 -27.40 9.17 -27.45
CA THR A 4 -27.18 8.67 -26.07
C THR A 4 -26.26 7.46 -26.22
N THR A 5 -24.96 7.67 -25.99
CA THR A 5 -24.06 6.61 -25.55
C THR A 5 -23.10 7.23 -24.55
N THR A 6 -23.46 7.10 -23.28
CA THR A 6 -22.59 7.14 -22.13
C THR A 6 -21.42 6.16 -22.32
N PRO A 7 -20.14 6.59 -22.32
CA PRO A 7 -19.03 5.67 -22.25
C PRO A 7 -18.74 5.37 -20.77
N ALA A 8 -19.58 4.53 -20.16
CA ALA A 8 -19.29 3.89 -18.88
C ALA A 8 -18.76 2.48 -19.17
N ALA A 9 -17.44 2.32 -19.33
CA ALA A 9 -16.65 1.11 -19.06
C ALA A 9 -15.31 1.15 -19.83
N SER A 10 -14.20 0.83 -19.14
CA SER A 10 -12.87 0.51 -19.69
C SER A 10 -11.78 1.61 -19.74
N ARG A 11 -11.77 2.57 -18.83
CA ARG A 11 -10.49 2.88 -18.14
C ARG A 11 -10.41 1.87 -17.00
N GLY A 12 -9.69 0.78 -17.27
CA GLY A 12 -9.81 -0.45 -16.48
C GLY A 12 -9.53 -0.20 -15.00
N ILE A 13 -10.27 -0.86 -14.13
CA ILE A 13 -9.89 -1.13 -12.73
C ILE A 13 -8.39 -1.40 -12.55
N LEU A 14 -7.75 -2.06 -13.53
CA LEU A 14 -6.30 -2.25 -13.56
C LEU A 14 -5.50 -0.95 -13.70
N GLN A 15 -5.94 -0.01 -14.54
CA GLN A 15 -5.30 1.30 -14.71
C GLN A 15 -5.51 2.20 -13.49
N ASP A 16 -6.68 2.11 -12.84
CA ASP A 16 -6.98 2.84 -11.61
C ASP A 16 -6.15 2.31 -10.44
N VAL A 17 -6.02 0.97 -10.35
CA VAL A 17 -5.10 0.31 -9.41
C VAL A 17 -3.67 0.71 -9.70
N VAL A 18 -3.18 0.54 -10.94
CA VAL A 18 -1.81 0.91 -11.33
C VAL A 18 -1.52 2.38 -11.08
N SER A 19 -2.44 3.29 -11.41
CA SER A 19 -2.27 4.72 -11.12
C SER A 19 -2.28 4.97 -9.61
N SER A 20 -3.09 4.28 -8.82
CA SER A 20 -3.01 4.32 -7.34
C SER A 20 -1.74 3.70 -6.75
N ILE A 21 -1.08 2.76 -7.46
CA ILE A 21 0.26 2.27 -7.08
C ILE A 21 1.32 3.35 -7.35
N PHE A 22 1.16 4.09 -8.45
CA PHE A 22 2.11 5.12 -8.89
C PHE A 22 1.86 6.52 -8.33
N GLU A 23 0.68 6.81 -7.75
CA GLU A 23 0.38 8.06 -7.07
C GLU A 23 1.02 8.05 -5.66
N PRO A 24 2.09 8.83 -5.44
CA PRO A 24 2.94 8.69 -4.27
C PRO A 24 2.30 9.40 -3.07
N GLY A 25 1.48 8.66 -2.33
CA GLY A 25 0.92 9.13 -1.06
C GLY A 25 0.30 7.98 -0.31
N THR A 26 1.14 7.16 0.34
CA THR A 26 0.80 6.14 1.35
C THR A 26 -0.62 5.57 1.27
N ASN A 27 -1.02 5.15 0.08
CA ASN A 27 -2.38 4.73 -0.12
C ASN A 27 -2.51 3.36 0.52
N SER A 28 -3.20 3.33 1.65
CA SER A 28 -3.59 2.12 2.40
C SER A 28 -4.10 1.00 1.49
N GLY A 29 -4.64 1.33 0.31
CA GLY A 29 -5.04 0.39 -0.73
C GLY A 29 -3.90 -0.52 -1.21
N LEU A 30 -2.69 0.00 -1.48
CA LEU A 30 -1.56 -0.80 -1.94
C LEU A 30 -1.10 -1.79 -0.86
N VAL A 31 -0.96 -1.32 0.38
CA VAL A 31 -0.57 -2.16 1.53
C VAL A 31 -1.60 -3.28 1.75
N LYS A 32 -2.88 -2.96 1.57
CA LYS A 32 -3.98 -3.92 1.75
C LYS A 32 -4.03 -4.95 0.62
N ALA A 33 -3.87 -4.52 -0.63
CA ALA A 33 -3.77 -5.41 -1.79
C ALA A 33 -2.57 -6.36 -1.66
N MET A 34 -1.43 -5.85 -1.23
CA MET A 34 -0.22 -6.63 -1.03
C MET A 34 -0.40 -7.69 0.06
N SER A 35 -0.97 -7.32 1.21
CA SER A 35 -1.27 -8.24 2.30
C SER A 35 -2.24 -9.35 1.87
N TYR A 36 -3.22 -9.01 1.02
CA TYR A 36 -4.18 -9.97 0.47
C TYR A 36 -3.52 -10.98 -0.48
N SER A 37 -2.63 -10.51 -1.36
CA SER A 37 -1.85 -11.37 -2.27
C SER A 37 -0.94 -12.35 -1.50
N PHE A 38 -0.26 -11.89 -0.45
CA PHE A 38 0.54 -12.78 0.41
C PHE A 38 -0.31 -13.78 1.16
N TYR A 39 -1.48 -13.39 1.67
CA TYR A 39 -2.41 -14.33 2.30
C TYR A 39 -2.88 -15.41 1.32
N ALA A 40 -3.25 -15.03 0.10
CA ALA A 40 -3.62 -15.98 -0.94
C ALA A 40 -2.46 -16.93 -1.30
N LEU A 41 -1.23 -16.41 -1.38
CA LEU A 41 -0.03 -17.22 -1.56
C LEU A 41 0.17 -18.20 -0.40
N PHE A 42 0.15 -17.74 0.85
CA PHE A 42 0.32 -18.63 2.01
C PHE A 42 -0.74 -19.71 2.07
N VAL A 43 -2.01 -19.39 1.83
CA VAL A 43 -3.09 -20.40 1.76
C VAL A 43 -2.81 -21.42 0.66
N THR A 44 -2.39 -20.96 -0.51
CA THR A 44 -2.05 -21.85 -1.64
C THR A 44 -0.87 -22.75 -1.31
N LEU A 45 0.21 -22.19 -0.73
CA LEU A 45 1.40 -22.96 -0.35
C LEU A 45 1.10 -23.95 0.78
N VAL A 46 0.32 -23.56 1.80
CA VAL A 46 -0.10 -24.46 2.89
C VAL A 46 -0.97 -25.59 2.34
N GLY A 47 -1.92 -25.28 1.46
CA GLY A 47 -2.72 -26.30 0.78
C GLY A 47 -1.85 -27.28 -0.01
N MET A 48 -0.84 -26.76 -0.71
CA MET A 48 0.10 -27.59 -1.48
C MET A 48 1.03 -28.42 -0.59
N ILE A 49 1.44 -27.92 0.59
CA ILE A 49 2.22 -28.65 1.59
C ILE A 49 1.46 -29.89 2.07
N PHE A 50 0.16 -29.72 2.40
CA PHE A 50 -0.69 -30.83 2.82
C PHE A 50 -0.87 -31.87 1.72
N LEU A 51 -1.01 -31.43 0.46
CA LEU A 51 -1.21 -32.34 -0.68
C LEU A 51 0.06 -33.08 -1.10
N THR A 52 1.24 -32.47 -0.91
CA THR A 52 2.53 -33.02 -1.39
C THR A 52 3.22 -33.91 -0.35
N GLY A 53 2.74 -33.97 0.89
CA GLY A 53 3.29 -34.86 1.92
C GLY A 53 4.63 -34.41 2.50
N GLY A 54 4.91 -33.09 2.53
CA GLY A 54 6.08 -32.55 3.22
C GLY A 54 7.39 -32.58 2.42
N ASN A 55 7.35 -32.23 1.13
CA ASN A 55 8.57 -32.08 0.33
C ASN A 55 9.32 -30.78 0.66
N ILE A 56 10.64 -30.87 0.87
CA ILE A 56 11.52 -29.75 1.23
C ILE A 56 11.46 -28.58 0.23
N HIS A 57 11.16 -28.86 -1.05
CA HIS A 57 10.94 -27.82 -2.06
C HIS A 57 9.82 -26.86 -1.68
N VAL A 58 8.71 -27.37 -1.15
CA VAL A 58 7.55 -26.54 -0.80
C VAL A 58 7.81 -25.74 0.47
N CYS A 59 8.59 -26.30 1.42
CA CYS A 59 9.10 -25.57 2.57
C CYS A 59 10.01 -24.40 2.18
N ALA A 60 10.90 -24.56 1.21
CA ALA A 60 11.76 -23.49 0.72
C ALA A 60 10.95 -22.34 0.07
N LEU A 61 9.94 -22.69 -0.73
CA LEU A 61 9.02 -21.70 -1.31
C LEU A 61 8.23 -20.95 -0.24
N PHE A 62 7.80 -21.65 0.83
CA PHE A 62 7.11 -21.03 1.95
C PHE A 62 8.01 -20.07 2.71
N GLY A 63 9.25 -20.48 3.02
CA GLY A 63 10.24 -19.62 3.67
C GLY A 63 10.59 -18.38 2.86
N LEU A 64 10.78 -18.52 1.54
CA LEU A 64 10.99 -17.38 0.63
C LEU A 64 9.81 -16.41 0.64
N SER A 65 8.58 -16.93 0.62
CA SER A 65 7.37 -16.10 0.68
C SER A 65 7.28 -15.32 2.00
N VAL A 66 7.60 -15.95 3.14
CA VAL A 66 7.66 -15.28 4.45
C VAL A 66 8.76 -14.22 4.50
N GLY A 67 9.97 -14.53 4.01
CA GLY A 67 11.08 -13.58 3.97
C GLY A 67 10.76 -12.34 3.13
N LEU A 68 10.12 -12.56 1.98
CA LEU A 68 9.65 -11.47 1.12
C LEU A 68 8.58 -10.62 1.82
N PHE A 69 7.59 -11.25 2.46
CA PHE A 69 6.55 -10.55 3.23
C PHE A 69 7.13 -9.67 4.34
N LEU A 70 8.09 -10.20 5.11
CA LEU A 70 8.76 -9.45 6.17
C LEU A 70 9.54 -8.25 5.62
N SER A 71 10.30 -8.44 4.54
CA SER A 71 11.07 -7.38 3.89
C SER A 71 10.18 -6.19 3.48
N ILE A 72 9.03 -6.49 2.89
CA ILE A 72 8.02 -5.51 2.51
C ILE A 72 7.38 -4.84 3.73
N LYS A 73 7.01 -5.60 4.75
CA LYS A 73 6.36 -5.02 5.94
C LYS A 73 7.29 -4.05 6.66
N TRP A 74 8.57 -4.40 6.73
CA TRP A 74 9.60 -3.53 7.30
C TRP A 74 9.79 -2.26 6.46
N PHE A 75 9.84 -2.39 5.13
CA PHE A 75 9.92 -1.24 4.21
C PHE A 75 8.73 -0.28 4.35
N LEU A 76 7.51 -0.80 4.50
CA LEU A 76 6.31 0.02 4.67
C LEU A 76 6.29 0.79 6.00
N VAL A 77 6.74 0.16 7.09
CA VAL A 77 6.91 0.84 8.38
C VAL A 77 7.89 1.99 8.24
N GLN A 78 9.01 1.76 7.54
CA GLN A 78 10.02 2.79 7.34
C GLN A 78 9.49 4.00 6.56
N ILE A 79 8.66 3.77 5.53
CA ILE A 79 8.04 4.86 4.78
C ILE A 79 7.02 5.62 5.62
N ALA A 80 6.18 4.90 6.39
CA ALA A 80 5.16 5.51 7.23
C ALA A 80 5.77 6.45 8.29
N GLU A 81 6.89 6.04 8.90
CA GLU A 81 7.62 6.84 9.89
C GLU A 81 8.16 8.14 9.28
N VAL A 82 8.75 8.07 8.08
CA VAL A 82 9.27 9.26 7.38
C VAL A 82 8.14 10.22 6.98
N GLU A 83 6.98 9.71 6.56
CA GLU A 83 5.85 10.56 6.21
C GLU A 83 5.22 11.24 7.43
N GLU A 84 5.13 10.52 8.56
CA GLU A 84 4.61 11.09 9.81
C GLU A 84 5.48 12.25 10.30
N GLN A 85 6.81 12.13 10.22
CA GLN A 85 7.73 13.22 10.56
C GLN A 85 7.49 14.45 9.68
N ARG A 86 7.36 14.27 8.36
CA ARG A 86 7.07 15.39 7.44
C ARG A 86 5.72 16.06 7.72
N LYS A 87 4.70 15.30 8.10
CA LYS A 87 3.38 15.87 8.49
C LYS A 87 3.49 16.70 9.76
N ARG A 88 4.23 16.23 10.76
CA ARG A 88 4.44 16.95 12.03
C ARG A 88 5.23 18.24 11.84
N GLU A 89 6.27 18.23 11.01
CA GLU A 89 7.06 19.43 10.69
C GLU A 89 6.24 20.51 9.99
N LYS A 90 5.45 20.13 8.98
CA LYS A 90 4.53 21.06 8.30
C LYS A 90 3.51 21.67 9.26
N ALA A 91 2.84 20.84 10.06
CA ALA A 91 1.87 21.31 11.05
C ALA A 91 2.50 22.26 12.09
N ALA A 92 3.78 22.09 12.44
CA ALA A 92 4.49 22.97 13.35
C ALA A 92 4.87 24.31 12.70
N GLU A 93 5.23 24.33 11.41
CA GLU A 93 5.44 25.58 10.64
C GLU A 93 4.14 26.35 10.47
N ASP A 94 3.07 25.68 10.03
CA ASP A 94 1.75 26.30 9.84
C ASP A 94 1.23 26.94 11.15
N ALA A 95 1.45 26.28 12.30
CA ALA A 95 1.08 26.80 13.62
C ALA A 95 1.91 28.02 14.05
N LYS A 96 3.21 28.04 13.70
CA LYS A 96 4.08 29.20 13.98
C LYS A 96 3.72 30.40 13.12
N GLU A 97 3.37 30.18 11.86
CA GLU A 97 2.96 31.24 10.93
C GLU A 97 1.58 31.84 11.33
N ALA A 98 0.64 30.98 11.76
CA ALA A 98 -0.63 31.43 12.32
C ALA A 98 -0.49 32.23 13.63
N ALA A 99 0.47 31.87 14.49
CA ALA A 99 0.77 32.61 15.71
C ALA A 99 1.49 33.95 15.43
N ALA A 100 2.38 34.00 14.44
CA ALA A 100 3.10 35.21 14.05
C ALA A 100 2.20 36.24 13.34
N GLY A 101 1.21 35.79 12.57
CA GLY A 101 0.22 36.68 11.94
C GLY A 101 -0.71 37.39 12.93
N LYS A 102 -1.01 36.75 14.07
CA LYS A 102 -1.90 37.30 15.09
C LYS A 102 -1.27 38.41 15.93
N GLY A 103 0.07 38.45 16.06
CA GLY A 103 0.78 39.47 16.85
C GLY A 103 1.01 40.82 16.17
N LYS A 104 0.60 41.00 14.90
CA LYS A 104 0.87 42.23 14.12
C LYS A 104 -0.35 43.14 13.94
N THR A 105 -1.50 42.82 14.55
CA THR A 105 -2.76 43.59 14.44
C THR A 105 -3.25 44.22 15.74
N GLU A 106 -2.42 44.21 16.80
CA GLU A 106 -2.68 44.95 18.05
C GLU A 106 -1.74 46.16 18.18
#